data_AF-A0A4R5FQE2-F1
#
_entry.id   AF-A0A4R5FQE2-F1
#
_cell.length_a   1.000
_cell.length_b   1.000
_cell.length_c   1.000
_cell.angle_alpha   90.00
_cell.angle_beta   90.00
_cell.angle_gamma   90.00
#
_symmetry.space_group_name_H-M   'P 1'
#
loop_
_entity.id
_entity.type
_entity.pdbx_description
1 polymer ?
#
loop_
_entity_poly.entity_id
_entity_poly.type
_entity_poly.pdbx_seq_one_letter_code
_entity_poly.pdbx_strand_id
1 'polypeptide(L)'
;MGHLRTLSVFLFFTFSVFSQNKKFTYTQFDVAFSIKGNPDRGETDLNGNTDNLWFLPDGLSSKIGYGIHHNKWVGLGIHSGIDWKWTDKLVVVPVFANLKLSPKIGDDTRITLQLGLGKAIALGRGDLMGDYKKISLGLQTADDLILFVEVSHYEIPINNQRDSYNINLGLSLVSF
;
A
#
# COMPACT_ATOMS: atom_id res chain seq x y z
N MET A 1 42.86 10.55 14.68
CA MET A 1 41.81 9.66 14.10
C MET A 1 40.81 9.17 15.16
N GLY A 2 40.49 9.98 16.19
CA GLY A 2 39.64 9.57 17.33
C GLY A 2 38.38 10.40 17.58
N HIS A 3 38.27 11.60 16.99
CA HIS A 3 37.14 12.53 17.27
C HIS A 3 35.87 12.26 16.45
N LEU A 4 35.96 11.60 15.30
CA LEU A 4 34.81 11.36 14.43
C LEU A 4 33.87 10.25 14.96
N ARG A 5 34.41 9.31 15.75
CA ARG A 5 33.63 8.21 16.35
C ARG A 5 32.82 8.66 17.56
N THR A 6 33.32 9.63 18.34
CA THR A 6 32.63 10.14 19.54
C THR A 6 31.40 10.98 19.19
N LEU A 7 31.44 11.70 18.06
CA LEU A 7 30.30 12.48 17.57
C LEU A 7 29.11 11.60 17.15
N SER A 8 29.41 10.42 16.58
CA SER A 8 28.39 9.45 16.14
C SER A 8 27.65 8.85 17.34
N VAL A 9 28.34 8.54 18.44
CA VAL A 9 27.73 7.99 19.66
C VAL A 9 26.84 9.02 20.37
N PHE A 10 27.21 10.31 20.33
CA PHE A 10 26.36 11.38 20.88
C PHE A 10 25.07 11.59 20.09
N LEU A 11 25.11 11.40 18.77
CA LEU A 11 23.93 11.56 17.90
C LEU A 11 22.89 10.44 18.09
N PHE A 12 23.30 9.25 18.52
CA PHE A 12 22.38 8.16 18.87
C PHE A 12 21.78 8.30 20.27
N PHE A 13 22.46 8.97 21.21
CA PHE A 13 21.97 9.13 22.58
C PHE A 13 20.91 10.22 22.74
N THR A 14 20.94 11.28 21.93
CA THR A 14 19.96 12.39 22.02
C THR A 14 18.54 12.02 21.57
N PHE A 15 18.37 10.97 20.76
CA PHE A 15 17.03 10.47 20.40
C PHE A 15 16.33 9.71 21.53
N SER A 16 17.06 9.27 22.56
CA SER A 16 16.51 8.38 23.60
C SER A 16 15.81 9.13 24.74
N VAL A 17 16.00 10.45 24.86
CA VAL A 17 15.60 11.23 26.05
C VAL A 17 14.21 11.88 25.91
N PHE A 18 13.55 11.79 24.75
CA PHE A 18 12.22 12.38 24.53
C PHE A 18 11.04 11.39 24.67
N SER A 19 11.26 10.20 25.23
CA SER A 19 10.22 9.19 25.44
C SER A 19 9.40 9.48 26.71
N GLN A 20 8.60 10.55 26.69
CA GLN A 20 7.49 10.71 27.63
C GLN A 20 6.24 10.07 27.03
N ASN A 21 5.88 8.87 27.51
CA ASN A 21 4.54 8.24 27.54
C ASN A 21 3.55 8.52 26.38
N LYS A 22 4.03 8.62 25.14
CA LYS A 22 3.21 8.76 23.95
C LYS A 22 3.41 7.51 23.12
N LYS A 23 2.32 6.77 22.84
CA LYS A 23 2.39 5.64 21.90
C LYS A 23 2.93 6.18 20.58
N PHE A 24 4.04 5.59 20.14
CA PHE A 24 4.74 5.95 18.91
C PHE A 24 4.54 4.89 17.83
N THR A 25 3.66 3.92 18.08
CA THR A 25 3.36 2.78 17.21
C THR A 25 2.00 2.95 16.58
N TYR A 26 1.80 2.43 15.38
CA TYR A 26 0.48 2.37 14.77
C TYR A 26 0.18 0.99 14.20
N THR A 27 -1.09 0.63 14.20
CA THR A 27 -1.62 -0.52 13.46
C THR A 27 -2.61 0.01 12.42
N GLN A 28 -2.62 -0.58 11.24
CA GLN A 28 -3.50 -0.18 10.15
C GLN A 28 -4.13 -1.43 9.52
N PHE A 29 -5.43 -1.37 9.25
CA PHE A 29 -6.16 -2.42 8.54
C PHE A 29 -6.90 -1.82 7.36
N ASP A 30 -6.68 -2.37 6.17
CA ASP A 30 -7.21 -1.87 4.91
C ASP A 30 -8.12 -2.92 4.28
N VAL A 31 -9.24 -2.47 3.71
CA VAL A 31 -10.08 -3.25 2.79
C VAL A 31 -10.36 -2.41 1.55
N ALA A 32 -10.21 -2.99 0.37
CA ALA A 32 -10.43 -2.26 -0.87
C ALA A 32 -11.00 -3.14 -1.98
N PHE A 33 -11.74 -2.50 -2.86
CA PHE A 33 -12.16 -3.06 -4.14
C PHE A 33 -11.18 -2.66 -5.23
N SER A 34 -10.80 -3.63 -6.05
CA SER A 34 -9.81 -3.47 -7.13
C SER A 34 -10.49 -3.38 -8.48
N ILE A 35 -10.02 -2.45 -9.31
CA ILE A 35 -10.33 -2.36 -10.74
C ILE A 35 -9.04 -2.38 -11.55
N LYS A 36 -9.09 -2.96 -12.74
CA LYS A 36 -7.98 -3.07 -13.69
C LYS A 36 -8.36 -2.40 -15.00
N GLY A 37 -7.39 -1.82 -15.71
CA GLY A 37 -7.64 -1.31 -17.06
C GLY A 37 -8.03 -2.47 -17.98
N ASN A 38 -9.04 -2.27 -18.83
CA ASN A 38 -9.48 -3.31 -19.76
C ASN A 38 -8.42 -3.51 -20.87
N PRO A 39 -7.76 -4.68 -20.94
CA PRO A 39 -6.76 -4.95 -21.98
C PRO A 39 -7.39 -5.12 -23.37
N ASP A 40 -8.63 -5.59 -23.44
CA ASP A 40 -9.32 -5.96 -24.69
C ASP A 40 -10.10 -4.77 -25.28
N ARG A 41 -9.87 -3.56 -24.75
CA ARG A 41 -10.60 -2.38 -25.15
C ARG A 41 -10.30 -2.01 -26.60
N GLY A 42 -11.37 -1.87 -27.38
CA GLY A 42 -11.28 -1.58 -28.81
C GLY A 42 -11.03 -2.83 -29.66
N GLU A 43 -10.88 -4.01 -29.04
CA GLU A 43 -10.94 -5.27 -29.76
C GLU A 43 -12.40 -5.61 -30.10
N THR A 44 -12.59 -6.19 -31.27
CA THR A 44 -13.90 -6.64 -31.75
C THR A 44 -13.94 -8.15 -31.62
N ASP A 45 -14.91 -8.67 -30.87
CA ASP A 45 -15.07 -10.10 -30.67
C ASP A 45 -15.47 -10.82 -31.97
N LEU A 46 -15.41 -12.16 -31.95
CA LEU A 46 -15.81 -13.01 -33.09
C LEU A 46 -17.29 -12.86 -33.48
N ASN A 47 -18.10 -12.20 -32.64
CA ASN A 47 -19.53 -11.94 -32.84
C ASN A 47 -19.81 -10.50 -33.31
N GLY A 48 -18.78 -9.68 -33.55
CA GLY A 48 -18.90 -8.30 -34.02
C GLY A 48 -19.17 -7.25 -32.93
N ASN A 49 -19.08 -7.60 -31.64
CA ASN A 49 -19.19 -6.65 -30.54
C ASN A 49 -17.82 -6.06 -30.21
N THR A 50 -17.76 -4.73 -30.09
CA THR A 50 -16.55 -4.02 -29.66
C THR A 50 -16.62 -3.76 -28.16
N ASP A 51 -15.57 -4.13 -27.42
CA ASP A 51 -15.48 -3.79 -26.00
C ASP A 51 -15.05 -2.33 -25.83
N ASN A 52 -15.93 -1.51 -25.25
CA ASN A 52 -15.71 -0.09 -25.03
C ASN A 52 -15.43 0.25 -23.55
N LEU A 53 -15.39 -0.73 -22.67
CA LEU A 53 -15.23 -0.49 -21.24
C LEU A 53 -13.77 -0.11 -20.92
N TRP A 54 -13.57 0.96 -20.15
CA TRP A 54 -12.23 1.42 -19.76
C TRP A 54 -11.64 0.60 -18.60
N PHE A 55 -12.49 0.15 -17.68
CA PHE A 55 -12.08 -0.50 -16.44
C PHE A 55 -12.94 -1.74 -16.18
N LEU A 56 -12.28 -2.81 -15.74
CA LEU A 56 -12.93 -4.05 -15.32
C LEU A 56 -12.82 -4.20 -13.80
N PRO A 57 -13.86 -4.72 -13.14
CA PRO A 57 -13.76 -5.14 -11.75
C PRO A 57 -12.73 -6.26 -11.64
N ASP A 58 -11.70 -6.07 -10.82
CA ASP A 58 -10.54 -6.96 -10.75
C ASP A 58 -10.34 -7.62 -9.39
N GLY A 59 -11.14 -7.26 -8.38
CA GLY A 59 -11.24 -8.09 -7.17
C GLY A 59 -11.31 -7.34 -5.86
N LEU A 60 -10.81 -7.99 -4.81
CA LEU A 60 -10.84 -7.50 -3.43
C LEU A 60 -9.46 -7.61 -2.81
N SER A 61 -9.14 -6.65 -1.95
CA SER A 61 -7.91 -6.64 -1.18
C SER A 61 -8.18 -6.42 0.29
N SER A 62 -7.39 -7.09 1.12
CA SER A 62 -7.30 -6.82 2.55
C SER A 62 -5.84 -6.77 2.97
N LYS A 63 -5.45 -5.75 3.71
CA LYS A 63 -4.07 -5.55 4.17
C LYS A 63 -4.05 -5.19 5.64
N ILE A 64 -3.00 -5.60 6.34
CA ILE A 64 -2.71 -5.22 7.72
C ILE A 64 -1.27 -4.74 7.81
N GLY A 65 -1.06 -3.70 8.62
CA GLY A 65 0.24 -3.09 8.80
C GLY A 65 0.50 -2.72 10.25
N TYR A 66 1.77 -2.78 10.63
CA TYR A 66 2.26 -2.32 11.92
C TYR A 66 3.51 -1.48 11.72
N GLY A 67 3.64 -0.41 12.48
CA GLY A 67 4.78 0.49 12.34
C GLY A 67 4.92 1.49 13.46
N ILE A 68 5.81 2.44 13.22
CA ILE A 68 6.06 3.59 14.08
C ILE A 68 5.59 4.87 13.40
N HIS A 69 5.18 5.86 14.19
CA HIS A 69 4.80 7.17 13.70
C HIS A 69 5.33 8.27 14.61
N HIS A 70 5.49 9.45 14.03
CA HIS A 70 5.82 10.68 14.72
C HIS A 70 4.66 11.65 14.58
N ASN A 71 4.01 11.99 15.71
CA ASN A 71 2.89 12.95 15.79
C ASN A 71 1.73 12.69 14.82
N LYS A 72 1.49 11.42 14.47
CA LYS A 72 0.51 10.99 13.44
C LYS A 72 0.76 11.64 12.07
N TRP A 73 1.91 12.27 11.84
CA TRP A 73 2.22 13.00 10.61
C TRP A 73 3.11 12.18 9.69
N VAL A 74 4.18 11.60 10.21
CA VAL A 74 5.08 10.73 9.44
C VAL A 74 5.04 9.34 10.06
N GLY A 75 4.93 8.30 9.25
CA GLY A 75 4.89 6.92 9.69
C GLY A 75 5.74 6.02 8.81
N LEU A 76 6.33 5.00 9.42
CA LEU A 76 7.06 3.94 8.75
C LEU A 76 6.59 2.60 9.32
N GLY A 77 6.22 1.65 8.48
CA GLY A 77 5.76 0.34 8.94
C GLY A 77 5.99 -0.75 7.92
N ILE A 78 5.70 -1.97 8.34
CA ILE A 78 5.68 -3.15 7.47
C ILE A 78 4.22 -3.59 7.34
N HIS A 79 3.82 -3.83 6.11
CA HIS A 79 2.46 -4.17 5.74
C HIS A 79 2.46 -5.48 4.96
N SER A 80 1.41 -6.26 5.13
CA SER A 80 1.15 -7.45 4.34
C SER A 80 -0.35 -7.64 4.15
N GLY A 81 -0.76 -8.52 3.25
CA GLY A 81 -2.17 -8.72 3.00
C GLY A 81 -2.45 -9.83 2.01
N ILE A 82 -3.69 -9.83 1.53
CA ILE A 82 -4.20 -10.75 0.51
C ILE A 82 -4.94 -9.90 -0.52
N ASP A 83 -4.49 -9.99 -1.77
CA ASP A 83 -5.15 -9.41 -2.93
C ASP A 83 -5.72 -10.56 -3.77
N TRP A 84 -7.04 -10.66 -3.84
CA TRP A 84 -7.71 -11.63 -4.69
C TRP A 84 -8.02 -10.97 -6.03
N LYS A 85 -7.29 -11.38 -7.07
CA LYS A 85 -7.44 -10.90 -8.45
C LYS A 85 -8.34 -11.83 -9.26
N TRP A 86 -9.47 -11.30 -9.73
CA TRP A 86 -10.47 -12.07 -10.47
C TRP A 86 -10.09 -12.31 -11.93
N THR A 87 -9.59 -11.28 -12.62
CA THR A 87 -9.22 -11.38 -14.05
C THR A 87 -8.13 -12.42 -14.26
N ASP A 88 -7.08 -12.36 -13.45
CA ASP A 88 -5.93 -13.26 -13.53
C ASP A 88 -6.15 -14.59 -12.75
N LYS A 89 -7.31 -14.74 -12.10
CA LYS A 89 -7.68 -15.87 -11.22
C LYS A 89 -6.52 -16.23 -10.29
N LEU A 90 -6.08 -15.24 -9.52
CA LEU A 90 -4.89 -15.32 -8.69
C LEU A 90 -5.13 -14.73 -7.31
N VAL A 91 -4.50 -15.31 -6.30
CA VAL A 91 -4.39 -14.72 -4.97
C VAL A 91 -2.95 -14.31 -4.75
N VAL A 92 -2.73 -13.05 -4.39
CA VAL A 92 -1.40 -12.47 -4.19
C VAL A 92 -1.23 -12.03 -2.75
N VAL A 93 -0.09 -12.32 -2.15
CA VAL A 93 0.30 -11.84 -0.83
C VAL A 93 1.41 -10.82 -0.99
N PRO A 94 1.13 -9.52 -0.90
CA PRO A 94 2.17 -8.50 -0.81
C PRO A 94 2.77 -8.48 0.60
N VAL A 95 4.08 -8.20 0.67
CA VAL A 95 4.83 -7.90 1.89
C VAL A 95 5.71 -6.70 1.58
N PHE A 96 5.49 -5.57 2.25
CA PHE A 96 6.11 -4.30 1.86
C PHE A 96 6.39 -3.36 3.03
N ALA A 97 7.42 -2.55 2.87
CA ALA A 97 7.65 -1.38 3.72
C ALA A 97 6.74 -0.24 3.25
N ASN A 98 6.11 0.45 4.19
CA ASN A 98 5.15 1.52 3.94
C ASN A 98 5.61 2.82 4.61
N LEU A 99 5.86 3.84 3.81
CA LEU A 99 6.07 5.21 4.26
C LEU A 99 4.75 5.97 4.17
N LYS A 100 4.32 6.57 5.28
CA LYS A 100 3.08 7.32 5.42
C LYS A 100 3.37 8.78 5.76
N LEU A 101 2.77 9.68 5.01
CA LEU A 101 2.72 11.11 5.27
C LEU A 101 1.25 11.50 5.48
N SER A 102 0.95 12.25 6.53
CA SER A 102 -0.42 12.55 6.93
C SER A 102 -0.56 13.98 7.48
N PRO A 103 -0.26 15.02 6.67
CA PRO A 103 -0.40 16.41 7.09
C PRO A 103 -1.85 16.75 7.48
N LYS A 104 -1.98 17.54 8.54
CA LYS A 104 -3.25 18.08 9.01
C LYS A 104 -3.71 19.20 8.08
N ILE A 105 -4.94 19.14 7.61
CA ILE A 105 -5.53 20.13 6.68
C ILE A 105 -6.76 20.85 7.25
N GLY A 106 -7.34 20.34 8.32
CA GLY A 106 -8.43 20.95 9.09
C GLY A 106 -8.35 20.51 10.54
N ASP A 107 -9.34 20.84 11.37
CA ASP A 107 -9.27 20.58 12.82
C ASP A 107 -9.13 19.09 13.16
N ASP A 108 -9.81 18.21 12.44
CA ASP A 108 -9.73 16.76 12.64
C ASP A 108 -9.48 15.96 11.35
N THR A 109 -9.21 16.65 10.24
CA THR A 109 -9.02 16.03 8.92
C THR A 109 -7.55 16.04 8.52
N ARG A 110 -7.05 14.92 7.99
CA ARG A 110 -5.71 14.81 7.40
C ARG A 110 -5.78 14.27 5.98
N ILE A 111 -4.92 14.78 5.10
CA ILE A 111 -4.65 14.11 3.81
C ILE A 111 -3.56 13.10 4.07
N THR A 112 -3.70 11.88 3.55
CA THR A 112 -2.70 10.82 3.69
C THR A 112 -2.10 10.47 2.35
N LEU A 113 -0.77 10.45 2.26
CA LEU A 113 -0.01 9.88 1.16
C LEU A 113 0.77 8.69 1.70
N GLN A 114 0.63 7.53 1.06
CA GLN A 114 1.35 6.31 1.42
C GLN A 114 2.12 5.77 0.22
N LEU A 115 3.38 5.42 0.44
CA LEU A 115 4.27 4.81 -0.55
C LEU A 115 4.72 3.45 -0.03
N GLY A 116 4.44 2.40 -0.80
CA GLY A 116 4.77 1.02 -0.47
C GLY A 116 5.78 0.43 -1.44
N LEU A 117 6.81 -0.23 -0.93
CA LEU A 117 7.80 -0.97 -1.72
C LEU A 117 8.10 -2.32 -1.08
N GLY A 118 8.06 -3.41 -1.85
CA GLY A 118 8.26 -4.75 -1.31
C GLY A 118 8.19 -5.85 -2.35
N LYS A 119 7.73 -7.03 -1.92
CA LYS A 119 7.57 -8.22 -2.74
C LYS A 119 6.12 -8.67 -2.76
N ALA A 120 5.71 -9.26 -3.87
CA ALA A 120 4.42 -9.91 -4.03
C ALA A 120 4.62 -11.40 -4.32
N ILE A 121 3.85 -12.25 -3.64
CA ILE A 121 3.93 -13.71 -3.73
C ILE A 121 2.60 -14.22 -4.28
N ALA A 122 2.63 -14.91 -5.41
CA ALA A 122 1.45 -15.53 -6.00
C ALA A 122 1.16 -16.88 -5.32
N LEU A 123 0.06 -16.97 -4.57
CA LEU A 123 -0.35 -18.21 -3.90
C LEU A 123 -0.92 -19.20 -4.92
N GLY A 124 -0.59 -20.48 -4.74
CA GLY A 124 -1.13 -21.59 -5.55
C GLY A 124 -0.57 -21.68 -6.97
N ARG A 125 0.44 -20.89 -7.32
CA ARG A 125 1.08 -20.91 -8.65
C ARG A 125 2.58 -21.30 -8.62
N GLY A 126 3.05 -21.91 -7.53
CA GLY A 126 4.46 -22.30 -7.37
C GLY A 126 5.34 -21.14 -6.88
N ASP A 127 6.59 -21.09 -7.33
CA ASP A 127 7.58 -20.06 -6.95
C ASP A 127 7.44 -18.77 -7.79
N LEU A 128 6.21 -18.24 -7.84
CA LEU A 128 5.91 -17.00 -8.56
C LEU A 128 5.97 -15.83 -7.60
N MET A 129 7.10 -15.14 -7.60
CA MET A 129 7.35 -13.94 -6.81
C MET A 129 7.72 -12.77 -7.72
N GLY A 130 7.38 -11.56 -7.29
CA GLY A 130 7.61 -10.33 -8.03
C GLY A 130 7.84 -9.13 -7.13
N ASP A 131 8.22 -8.01 -7.73
CA ASP A 131 8.27 -6.74 -7.02
C ASP A 131 6.85 -6.19 -6.80
N TYR A 132 6.67 -5.51 -5.67
CA TYR A 132 5.43 -4.83 -5.31
C TYR A 132 5.70 -3.35 -5.07
N LYS A 133 4.93 -2.49 -5.72
CA LYS A 133 4.97 -1.05 -5.53
C LYS A 133 3.56 -0.51 -5.35
N LYS A 134 3.41 0.45 -4.44
CA LYS A 134 2.12 1.06 -4.09
C LYS A 134 2.28 2.56 -3.94
N ILE A 135 1.31 3.30 -4.44
CA ILE A 135 1.09 4.72 -4.14
C ILE A 135 -0.38 4.87 -3.75
N SER A 136 -0.66 5.46 -2.60
CA SER A 136 -2.02 5.65 -2.11
C SER A 136 -2.22 7.07 -1.60
N LEU A 137 -3.35 7.65 -1.99
CA LEU A 137 -3.84 8.94 -1.52
C LEU A 137 -5.14 8.71 -0.78
N GLY A 138 -5.32 9.37 0.36
CA GLY A 138 -6.52 9.20 1.17
C GLY A 138 -6.84 10.41 2.02
N LEU A 139 -8.04 10.39 2.58
CA LEU A 139 -8.56 11.38 3.50
C LEU A 139 -8.86 10.70 4.83
N GLN A 140 -8.14 11.08 5.87
CA GLN A 140 -8.33 10.61 7.23
C GLN A 140 -9.31 11.54 7.96
N THR A 141 -10.30 10.93 8.58
CA THR A 141 -11.32 11.58 9.41
C THR A 141 -10.93 11.56 10.91
N ALA A 142 -11.75 12.20 11.75
CA ALA A 142 -11.55 12.27 13.20
C ALA A 142 -11.47 10.90 13.88
N ASP A 143 -12.21 9.91 13.35
CA ASP A 143 -12.30 8.55 13.89
C ASP A 143 -11.13 7.65 13.45
N ASP A 144 -10.03 8.25 12.97
CA ASP A 144 -8.87 7.58 12.39
C ASP A 144 -9.21 6.60 11.23
N LEU A 145 -10.38 6.79 10.60
CA LEU A 145 -10.80 6.13 9.36
C LEU A 145 -10.28 6.91 8.14
N ILE A 146 -9.69 6.20 7.19
CA ILE A 146 -9.14 6.73 5.93
C ILE A 146 -9.94 6.18 4.76
N LEU A 147 -10.52 7.06 3.95
CA LEU A 147 -10.99 6.74 2.61
C LEU A 147 -9.82 6.93 1.64
N PHE A 148 -9.49 5.92 0.84
CA PHE A 148 -8.32 5.98 -0.04
C PHE A 148 -8.58 5.50 -1.47
N VAL A 149 -7.77 6.07 -2.37
CA VAL A 149 -7.51 5.57 -3.71
C VAL A 149 -6.05 5.14 -3.76
N GLU A 150 -5.79 3.98 -4.32
CA GLU A 150 -4.47 3.39 -4.39
C GLU A 150 -4.19 2.88 -5.81
N VAL A 151 -2.97 3.08 -6.28
CA VAL A 151 -2.44 2.39 -7.45
C VAL A 151 -1.40 1.41 -6.96
N SER A 152 -1.56 0.15 -7.37
CA SER A 152 -0.65 -0.95 -7.03
C SER A 152 -0.09 -1.57 -8.30
N HIS A 153 1.21 -1.84 -8.30
CA HIS A 153 1.95 -2.47 -9.39
C HIS A 153 2.58 -3.76 -8.87
N TYR A 154 2.40 -4.83 -9.63
CA TYR A 154 2.90 -6.16 -9.35
C TYR A 154 3.73 -6.62 -10.53
N GLU A 155 5.00 -6.92 -10.29
CA GLU A 155 5.92 -7.44 -11.29
C GLU A 155 5.99 -8.98 -11.21
N ILE A 156 4.82 -9.64 -11.27
CA ILE A 156 4.71 -11.10 -11.22
C ILE A 156 4.61 -11.60 -12.66
N PRO A 157 5.53 -12.47 -13.14
CA PRO A 157 5.51 -12.98 -14.50
C PRO A 157 4.38 -14.00 -14.70
N ILE A 158 3.24 -13.57 -15.25
CA ILE A 158 2.08 -14.42 -15.53
C ILE A 158 1.84 -14.42 -17.05
N ASN A 159 1.83 -15.60 -17.68
CA ASN A 159 1.52 -15.76 -19.12
C ASN A 159 2.29 -14.79 -20.04
N ASN A 160 3.61 -14.66 -19.87
CA ASN A 160 4.49 -13.71 -20.59
C ASN A 160 4.21 -12.21 -20.34
N GLN A 161 3.23 -11.85 -19.52
CA GLN A 161 3.04 -10.48 -19.04
C GLN A 161 3.75 -10.32 -17.71
N ARG A 162 4.64 -9.33 -17.62
CA ARG A 162 5.45 -9.08 -16.43
C ARG A 162 4.85 -8.02 -15.51
N ASP A 163 3.99 -7.15 -16.03
CA ASP A 163 3.49 -5.99 -15.31
C ASP A 163 1.96 -6.02 -15.18
N SER A 164 1.47 -5.92 -13.94
CA SER A 164 0.05 -5.78 -13.63
C SER A 164 -0.18 -4.53 -12.77
N TYR A 165 -1.05 -3.65 -13.24
CA TYR A 165 -1.47 -2.43 -12.53
C TYR A 165 -2.93 -2.54 -12.12
N ASN A 166 -3.20 -2.22 -10.86
CA ASN A 166 -4.54 -2.21 -10.29
C ASN A 166 -4.80 -0.88 -9.58
N ILE A 167 -6.00 -0.35 -9.74
CA ILE A 167 -6.52 0.78 -8.97
C ILE A 167 -7.42 0.23 -7.88
N ASN A 168 -7.19 0.60 -6.63
CA ASN A 168 -7.94 0.14 -5.47
C ASN A 168 -8.67 1.33 -4.84
N LEU A 169 -9.95 1.12 -4.51
CA LEU A 169 -10.79 2.06 -3.78
C LEU A 169 -11.19 1.41 -2.46
N GLY A 170 -10.85 2.03 -1.34
CA GLY A 170 -10.94 1.34 -0.06
C GLY A 170 -11.08 2.21 1.17
N LEU A 171 -11.28 1.51 2.29
CA LEU A 171 -11.34 2.05 3.63
C LEU A 171 -10.21 1.46 4.46
N SER A 172 -9.63 2.30 5.30
CA SER A 172 -8.56 1.90 6.20
C SER A 172 -8.86 2.40 7.61
N LEU A 173 -8.70 1.54 8.60
CA LEU A 173 -8.81 1.87 10.02
C LEU A 173 -7.41 1.92 10.61
N VAL A 174 -7.07 3.03 11.27
CA VAL A 174 -5.76 3.22 11.89
C VAL A 174 -5.91 3.38 13.39
N SER A 175 -5.07 2.67 14.15
CA SER A 175 -4.96 2.84 15.60
C SER A 175 -3.56 3.31 15.93
N PHE A 176 -3.45 4.35 16.77
CA PHE A 176 -2.20 4.91 17.29
C PHE A 176 -2.06 4.63 18.80
#